data_AF-A0A1G9IJD6-F1
#
_entry.id   AF-A0A1G9IJD6-F1
#
_cell.length_a   1.000
_cell.length_b   1.000
_cell.length_c   1.000
_cell.angle_alpha   90.00
_cell.angle_beta   90.00
_cell.angle_gamma   90.00
#
_symmetry.space_group_name_H-M   'P 1'
#
loop_
_entity.id
_entity.type
_entity.pdbx_description
1 polymer ?
#
loop_
_entity_poly.entity_id
_entity_poly.type
_entity_poly.pdbx_seq_one_letter_code
_entity_poly.pdbx_strand_id
1 'polypeptide(L)'
;MNKCRKLKLMKNYVPCKAVENEEIFRNGIFNFNISRILEDIIKRELDVEREDINTADWYRIHFHGLIDETHLLSVDITKPVIQAEIIPGRYEIIDGNHRLEKAYRNNIETVNSYKLRRATC
;
A
#
# COMPACT_ATOMS: atom_id res chain seq x y z
N MET A 1 24.32 -13.55 -9.68
CA MET A 1 25.20 -12.74 -8.80
C MET A 1 24.34 -11.69 -8.11
N ASN A 2 23.99 -11.89 -6.83
CA ASN A 2 23.23 -10.90 -6.07
C ASN A 2 24.19 -9.81 -5.59
N LYS A 3 23.97 -8.58 -6.05
CA LYS A 3 24.67 -7.38 -5.58
C LYS A 3 24.24 -7.14 -4.13
N CYS A 4 25.06 -7.58 -3.18
CA CYS A 4 24.85 -7.32 -1.75
C CYS A 4 24.89 -5.80 -1.52
N ARG A 5 23.72 -5.18 -1.30
CA ARG A 5 23.59 -3.76 -0.98
C ARG A 5 24.13 -3.56 0.43
N LYS A 6 25.30 -2.93 0.54
CA LYS A 6 25.83 -2.50 1.84
C LYS A 6 24.89 -1.46 2.44
N LEU A 7 24.29 -1.78 3.60
CA LEU A 7 23.55 -0.81 4.39
C LEU A 7 24.50 0.34 4.78
N LYS A 8 24.21 1.55 4.30
CA LYS A 8 24.95 2.75 4.67
C LYS A 8 24.23 3.42 5.83
N LEU A 9 24.88 3.51 6.98
CA LEU A 9 24.36 4.29 8.09
C LEU A 9 24.39 5.78 7.72
N MET A 10 23.22 6.39 7.59
CA MET A 10 23.10 7.83 7.45
C MET A 10 23.26 8.46 8.84
N LYS A 11 24.47 8.96 9.14
CA LYS A 11 24.82 9.53 10.47
C LYS A 11 23.87 10.66 10.91
N ASN A 12 23.33 11.41 9.95
CA ASN A 12 22.44 12.54 10.20
C ASN A 12 21.02 12.25 9.68
N TYR A 13 20.59 10.98 9.76
CA TYR A 13 19.21 10.64 9.41
C TYR A 13 18.25 11.39 10.34
N VAL A 14 17.42 12.24 9.75
CA VAL A 14 16.32 12.90 10.45
C VAL A 14 15.07 12.09 10.15
N PRO A 15 14.45 11.42 11.14
CA PRO A 15 13.20 10.72 10.91
C PRO A 15 12.15 11.67 10.34
N CYS A 16 11.35 11.19 9.38
CA CYS A 16 10.18 11.93 8.93
C CYS A 16 9.31 12.29 10.15
N LYS A 17 9.09 13.58 10.38
CA LYS A 17 8.20 14.04 11.45
C LYS A 17 6.78 13.63 11.07
N ALA A 18 6.11 12.90 11.95
CA ALA A 18 4.67 12.73 11.83
C ALA A 18 4.03 14.12 11.97
N VAL A 19 3.34 14.57 10.94
CA VAL A 19 2.56 15.81 11.00
C VAL A 19 1.18 15.47 11.51
N GLU A 20 0.59 16.38 12.29
CA GLU A 20 -0.77 16.24 12.78
C GLU A 20 -1.74 16.09 11.59
N ASN A 21 -2.64 15.10 11.65
CA ASN A 21 -3.60 14.70 10.60
C ASN A 21 -3.07 13.86 9.43
N GLU A 22 -1.87 13.29 9.51
CA GLU A 22 -1.43 12.30 8.51
C GLU A 22 -2.12 10.94 8.69
N GLU A 23 -2.43 10.28 7.58
CA GLU A 23 -3.04 8.95 7.58
C GLU A 23 -1.97 7.88 7.85
N ILE A 24 -2.10 7.21 9.01
CA ILE A 24 -1.18 6.16 9.45
C ILE A 24 -1.90 4.81 9.49
N PHE A 25 -1.47 3.88 8.64
CA PHE A 25 -1.88 2.48 8.70
C PHE A 25 -0.94 1.71 9.64
N ARG A 26 -1.51 1.03 10.64
CA ARG A 26 -0.75 0.28 11.65
C ARG A 26 -0.93 -1.22 11.43
N ASN A 27 0.17 -1.94 11.26
CA ASN A 27 0.19 -3.40 11.13
C ASN A 27 1.27 -4.01 12.04
N GLY A 28 0.88 -4.34 13.27
CA GLY A 28 1.80 -4.82 14.29
C GLY A 28 2.89 -3.79 14.61
N ILE A 29 4.15 -4.16 14.37
CA ILE A 29 5.31 -3.28 14.58
C ILE A 29 5.52 -2.27 13.44
N PHE A 30 4.80 -2.41 12.33
CA PHE A 30 4.91 -1.51 11.18
C PHE A 30 3.89 -0.37 11.27
N ASN A 31 4.37 0.85 11.07
CA ASN A 31 3.54 2.04 10.90
C ASN A 31 3.83 2.62 9.52
N PHE A 32 2.83 2.60 8.63
CA PHE A 32 2.93 3.13 7.29
C PHE A 32 2.28 4.51 7.25
N ASN A 33 3.04 5.52 6.85
CA ASN A 33 2.51 6.86 6.61
C ASN A 33 1.99 6.95 5.18
N ILE A 34 0.70 6.69 5.00
CA ILE A 34 0.06 6.59 3.69
C ILE A 34 0.15 7.92 2.94
N SER A 35 -0.08 9.03 3.66
CA SER A 35 0.00 10.38 3.09
C SER A 35 1.38 10.68 2.50
N ARG A 36 2.46 10.35 3.23
CA ARG A 36 3.83 10.56 2.75
C ARG A 36 4.22 9.61 1.63
N ILE A 37 3.84 8.34 1.73
CA ILE A 37 4.08 7.36 0.66
C ILE A 37 3.47 7.86 -0.66
N LEU A 38 2.22 8.31 -0.64
CA LEU A 38 1.57 8.85 -1.83
C LEU A 38 2.25 10.12 -2.34
N GLU A 39 2.64 11.03 -1.44
CA GLU A 39 3.38 12.24 -1.78
C GLU A 39 4.70 11.90 -2.51
N ASP A 40 5.47 10.96 -1.98
CA ASP A 40 6.77 10.56 -2.54
C ASP A 40 6.60 9.86 -3.89
N ILE A 41 5.56 9.04 -4.07
CA ILE A 41 5.22 8.42 -5.37
C ILE A 41 4.88 9.50 -6.40
N ILE A 42 4.05 10.49 -6.03
CA ILE A 42 3.64 11.58 -6.92
C ILE A 42 4.84 12.45 -7.30
N LYS A 43 5.72 12.76 -6.34
CA LYS A 43 6.97 13.51 -6.57
C LYS A 43 8.04 12.71 -7.29
N ARG A 44 7.82 11.40 -7.51
CA ARG A 44 8.80 10.45 -8.07
C ARG A 44 10.07 10.30 -7.23
N GLU A 45 9.94 10.54 -5.93
CA GLU A 45 11.00 10.31 -4.93
C GLU A 45 10.98 8.85 -4.45
N LEU A 46 9.85 8.16 -4.61
CA LEU A 46 9.70 6.73 -4.37
C LEU A 46 9.38 6.00 -5.68
N ASP A 47 10.31 5.15 -6.12
CA ASP A 47 10.09 4.25 -7.26
C ASP A 47 9.27 3.04 -6.82
N VAL A 48 8.16 2.81 -7.52
CA VAL A 48 7.19 1.76 -7.19
C VAL A 48 6.80 1.01 -8.44
N GLU A 49 6.68 -0.30 -8.31
CA GLU A 49 6.09 -1.10 -9.36
C GLU A 49 4.58 -0.91 -9.36
N ARG A 50 3.97 -1.01 -10.55
CA ARG A 50 2.53 -1.08 -10.68
C ARG A 50 2.11 -2.50 -10.99
N GLU A 51 1.03 -2.93 -10.35
CA GLU A 51 0.46 -4.26 -10.54
C GLU A 51 -1.05 -4.14 -10.52
N ASP A 52 -1.71 -4.84 -11.44
CA ASP A 52 -3.16 -4.96 -11.45
C ASP A 52 -3.57 -6.15 -10.57
N ILE A 53 -4.30 -5.86 -9.51
CA ILE A 53 -4.78 -6.86 -8.55
C ILE A 53 -6.11 -7.40 -9.06
N ASN A 54 -6.19 -8.72 -9.29
CA ASN A 54 -7.46 -9.39 -9.57
C ASN A 54 -8.35 -9.33 -8.32
N THR A 55 -9.53 -8.73 -8.45
CA THR A 55 -10.43 -8.45 -7.32
C THR A 55 -11.03 -9.73 -6.74
N ALA A 56 -11.39 -10.69 -7.59
CA ALA A 56 -11.98 -11.96 -7.16
C ALA A 56 -10.96 -12.84 -6.43
N ASP A 57 -9.74 -12.91 -6.94
CA ASP A 57 -8.64 -13.62 -6.27
C ASP A 57 -8.35 -12.97 -4.93
N TRP A 58 -8.17 -11.65 -4.88
CA TRP A 58 -7.94 -10.91 -3.64
C TRP A 58 -9.06 -11.17 -2.61
N TYR A 59 -10.32 -11.12 -3.06
CA TYR A 59 -11.49 -11.34 -2.21
C TYR A 59 -11.54 -12.76 -1.63
N ARG A 60 -11.06 -13.76 -2.38
CA ARG A 60 -11.03 -15.15 -1.92
C ARG A 60 -9.99 -15.39 -0.81
N ILE A 61 -8.85 -14.69 -0.84
CA ILE A 61 -7.71 -14.97 0.03
C ILE A 61 -7.59 -14.04 1.25
N HIS A 62 -8.18 -12.85 1.23
CA HIS A 62 -8.06 -11.88 2.33
C HIS A 62 -9.29 -11.89 3.24
N PHE A 63 -9.06 -11.58 4.52
CA PHE A 63 -10.13 -11.38 5.49
C PHE A 63 -10.78 -10.01 5.27
N HIS A 64 -12.09 -10.00 5.06
CA HIS A 64 -12.87 -8.78 4.90
C HIS A 64 -13.25 -8.25 6.27
N GLY A 65 -12.64 -7.13 6.65
CA GLY A 65 -13.01 -6.40 7.86
C GLY A 65 -14.44 -5.85 7.79
N LEU A 66 -14.86 -5.20 8.87
CA LEU A 66 -16.10 -4.41 8.90
C LEU A 66 -16.04 -3.32 7.81
N ILE A 67 -16.73 -3.57 6.69
CA ILE A 67 -16.91 -2.59 5.62
C ILE A 67 -17.89 -1.53 6.12
N ASP A 68 -17.47 -0.27 6.09
CA ASP A 68 -18.40 0.85 6.24
C ASP A 68 -19.10 1.09 4.90
N GLU A 69 -20.35 0.63 4.83
CA GLU A 69 -21.21 0.77 3.64
C GLU A 69 -21.39 2.24 3.20
N THR A 70 -21.35 3.18 4.14
CA THR A 70 -21.46 4.63 3.82
C THR A 70 -20.20 5.13 3.15
N HIS A 71 -19.03 4.72 3.66
CA HIS A 71 -17.75 5.08 3.07
C HIS A 71 -17.57 4.47 1.68
N LEU A 72 -18.06 3.25 1.46
CA LEU A 72 -18.00 2.52 0.19
C LEU A 72 -18.67 3.28 -0.98
N LEU A 73 -19.70 4.07 -0.73
CA LEU A 73 -20.34 4.86 -1.79
C LEU A 73 -19.42 5.96 -2.33
N SER A 74 -18.58 6.54 -1.47
CA SER A 74 -17.73 7.69 -1.79
C SER A 74 -16.37 7.35 -2.41
N VAL A 75 -15.91 6.09 -2.30
CA VAL A 75 -14.57 5.73 -2.78
C VAL A 75 -14.47 5.72 -4.30
N ASP A 76 -13.37 6.28 -4.79
CA ASP A 76 -13.00 6.32 -6.20
C ASP A 76 -12.11 5.12 -6.56
N ILE A 77 -12.66 4.18 -7.33
CA ILE A 77 -11.97 2.94 -7.74
C ILE A 77 -10.89 3.17 -8.81
N THR A 78 -10.85 4.36 -9.44
CA THR A 78 -9.81 4.68 -10.43
C THR A 78 -8.47 5.00 -9.78
N LYS A 79 -8.47 5.31 -8.48
CA LYS A 79 -7.25 5.58 -7.72
C LYS A 79 -6.57 4.27 -7.34
N PRO A 80 -5.26 4.13 -7.60
CA PRO A 80 -4.53 2.91 -7.29
C PRO A 80 -4.46 2.65 -5.79
N VAL A 81 -4.61 1.39 -5.40
CA VAL A 81 -4.43 0.94 -4.01
C VAL A 81 -2.94 0.80 -3.68
N ILE A 82 -2.58 0.69 -2.40
CA ILE A 82 -1.18 0.52 -1.99
C ILE A 82 -1.02 -0.84 -1.32
N GLN A 83 -0.10 -1.63 -1.85
CA GLN A 83 0.31 -2.90 -1.26
C GLN A 83 1.76 -2.81 -0.78
N ALA A 84 2.06 -3.40 0.37
CA ALA A 84 3.41 -3.42 0.93
C ALA A 84 3.84 -4.83 1.32
N GLU A 85 5.10 -5.16 1.01
CA GLU A 85 5.71 -6.43 1.40
C GLU A 85 5.99 -6.44 2.91
N ILE A 86 5.22 -7.22 3.67
CA ILE A 86 5.36 -7.34 5.13
C ILE A 86 6.38 -8.42 5.51
N ILE A 87 6.40 -9.51 4.75
CA ILE A 87 7.44 -10.55 4.78
C ILE A 87 7.79 -10.93 3.34
N PRO A 88 8.99 -11.49 3.06
CA PRO A 88 9.40 -11.81 1.70
C PRO A 88 8.33 -12.61 0.94
N GLY A 89 7.88 -12.06 -0.19
CA GLY A 89 6.86 -12.64 -1.06
C GLY A 89 5.40 -12.46 -0.61
N ARG A 90 5.13 -11.87 0.56
CA ARG A 90 3.77 -11.62 1.06
C ARG A 90 3.50 -10.13 1.18
N TYR A 91 2.47 -9.71 0.47
CA TYR A 91 2.02 -8.32 0.39
C TYR A 91 0.69 -8.18 1.12
N GLU A 92 0.53 -7.07 1.84
CA GLU A 92 -0.73 -6.68 2.47
C GLU A 92 -1.18 -5.34 1.88
N ILE A 93 -2.49 -5.14 1.76
CA ILE A 93 -3.06 -3.84 1.36
C ILE A 93 -3.01 -2.90 2.55
N ILE A 94 -2.22 -1.83 2.43
CA ILE A 94 -2.04 -0.82 3.48
C ILE A 94 -2.90 0.43 3.24
N ASP A 95 -3.42 0.61 2.02
CA ASP A 95 -4.40 1.63 1.67
C ASP A 95 -5.27 1.13 0.50
N GLY A 96 -6.58 1.36 0.60
CA GLY A 96 -7.52 1.09 -0.48
C GLY A 96 -8.35 -0.20 -0.37
N ASN A 97 -8.45 -0.81 0.81
CA ASN A 97 -9.32 -1.99 1.03
C ASN A 97 -10.77 -1.74 0.56
N HIS A 98 -11.35 -0.58 0.89
CA HIS A 98 -12.69 -0.21 0.42
C HIS A 98 -12.80 -0.05 -1.10
N ARG A 99 -11.71 0.31 -1.79
CA ARG A 99 -11.69 0.40 -3.26
C ARG A 99 -11.70 -0.99 -3.89
N LEU A 100 -10.95 -1.95 -3.33
CA LEU A 100 -10.99 -3.35 -3.75
C LEU A 100 -12.35 -3.98 -3.50
N GLU A 101 -12.93 -3.76 -2.32
CA GLU A 101 -14.29 -4.20 -1.98
C GLU A 101 -15.32 -3.67 -2.99
N LYS A 102 -15.29 -2.35 -3.25
CA LYS A 102 -16.22 -1.72 -4.21
C LYS A 102 -16.03 -2.24 -5.62
N ALA A 103 -14.78 -2.40 -6.06
CA ALA A 103 -14.47 -2.94 -7.38
C ALA A 103 -14.99 -4.37 -7.55
N TYR A 104 -14.78 -5.22 -6.53
CA TYR A 104 -15.31 -6.58 -6.51
C TYR A 104 -16.85 -6.58 -6.60
N ARG A 105 -17.55 -5.79 -5.76
CA ARG A 105 -19.02 -5.68 -5.79
C ARG A 105 -19.56 -5.14 -7.12
N ASN A 106 -18.79 -4.31 -7.81
CA ASN A 106 -19.14 -3.76 -9.12
C ASN A 106 -18.74 -4.67 -10.30
N ASN A 107 -18.25 -5.89 -10.05
CA ASN A 107 -17.73 -6.82 -11.07
C ASN A 107 -16.57 -6.25 -11.92
N ILE A 108 -15.75 -5.38 -11.33
CA ILE A 108 -14.52 -4.90 -11.94
C ILE A 108 -13.43 -5.95 -11.71
N GLU A 109 -12.86 -6.47 -12.79
CA GLU A 109 -11.91 -7.60 -12.73
C GLU A 109 -10.61 -7.24 -12.01
N THR A 110 -10.09 -6.04 -12.25
CA THR A 110 -8.78 -5.63 -11.73
C THR A 110 -8.77 -4.20 -11.20
N VAL A 111 -7.98 -3.97 -10.14
CA VAL A 111 -7.69 -2.63 -9.62
C VAL A 111 -6.19 -2.39 -9.66
N ASN A 112 -5.77 -1.24 -10.18
CA ASN A 112 -4.35 -0.87 -10.22
C ASN A 112 -3.80 -0.66 -8.80
N SER A 113 -2.54 -0.99 -8.60
CA SER A 113 -1.88 -0.83 -7.30
C SER A 113 -0.46 -0.31 -7.43
N TYR A 114 -0.01 0.40 -6.40
CA TYR A 114 1.40 0.66 -6.13
C TYR A 114 1.95 -0.44 -5.24
N LYS A 115 3.00 -1.10 -5.70
CA LYS A 115 3.65 -2.22 -5.02
C LYS A 115 4.96 -1.79 -4.38
N LEU A 116 4.91 -1.66 -3.05
CA LEU A 116 6.07 -1.34 -2.23
C LEU A 116 6.83 -2.61 -1.91
N ARG A 117 7.96 -2.81 -2.59
CA ARG A 117 8.89 -3.90 -2.27
C ARG A 117 9.74 -3.54 -1.07
N ARG A 118 10.05 -4.53 -0.23
CA ARG A 118 11.09 -4.35 0.78
C ARG A 118 12.42 -4.13 0.04
N ALA A 119 13.27 -3.26 0.59
CA ALA A 119 14.65 -3.19 0.15
C ALA A 119 15.32 -4.55 0.41
N THR A 120 15.53 -5.32 -0.65
CA THR A 120 16.30 -6.57 -0.62
C THR A 120 17.79 -6.23 -0.53
N CYS A 121 18.45 -6.85 0.46
CA CYS A 121 19.89 -6.71 0.72
C CYS A 121 20.70 -7.53 -0.29
#